data_AF-A0A946CIP4-F1
#
_entry.id   AF-A0A946CIP4-F1
#
_cell.length_a   1.000
_cell.length_b   1.000
_cell.length_c   1.000
_cell.angle_alpha   90.00
_cell.angle_beta   90.00
_cell.angle_gamma   90.00
#
_symmetry.space_group_name_H-M   'P 1'
#
loop_
_entity.id
_entity.type
_entity.pdbx_description
1 polymer ?
#
loop_
_entity_poly.entity_id
_entity_poly.type
_entity_poly.pdbx_seq_one_letter_code
_entity_poly.pdbx_strand_id
1 'polypeptide(L)'
;MDSDTGKGTSFTIYLPAHAQEAGAAEKAEAADSPTAADTTGAGTVLVVEDEDAVRLFSARALRAKGYKVLEARTGEAAMELMGVVEEPIDLLITDAV
;
A
#
# COMPACT_ATOMS: atom_id res chain seq x y z
N MET A 1 17.63 23.60 -1.36
CA MET A 1 18.55 22.45 -1.36
C MET A 1 19.87 23.00 -1.87
N ASP A 2 20.80 23.27 -0.96
CA ASP A 2 22.13 23.77 -1.30
C ASP A 2 23.15 22.73 -0.83
N SER A 3 23.93 22.19 -1.76
CA SER A 3 25.04 21.28 -1.44
C SER A 3 26.28 21.73 -2.21
N ASP A 4 27.34 22.01 -1.46
CA ASP A 4 28.70 22.18 -1.96
C ASP A 4 29.52 20.94 -1.59
N THR A 5 30.40 20.53 -2.52
CA THR A 5 31.16 19.28 -2.41
C THR A 5 32.11 19.33 -1.19
N GLY A 6 31.99 18.36 -0.28
CA GLY A 6 32.86 18.20 0.89
C GLY A 6 32.33 18.72 2.23
N LYS A 7 31.12 19.29 2.29
CA LYS A 7 30.51 19.80 3.54
C LYS A 7 29.33 18.99 4.09
N GLY A 8 29.05 17.84 3.47
CA GLY A 8 27.88 17.02 3.80
C GLY A 8 26.58 17.65 3.28
N THR A 9 25.53 16.83 3.20
CA THR A 9 24.21 17.25 2.69
C THR A 9 23.20 17.17 3.83
N SER A 10 22.43 18.23 4.02
CA SER A 10 21.32 18.26 4.98
C SER A 10 20.00 18.44 4.23
N PHE A 11 19.02 17.60 4.55
CA PHE A 11 17.66 17.68 4.04
C PHE A 11 16.73 18.05 5.18
N THR A 12 15.83 18.99 4.91
CA THR A 12 14.77 19.36 5.84
C THR A 12 13.45 19.06 5.17
N ILE A 13 12.69 18.14 5.74
CA ILE A 13 11.38 17.73 5.25
C ILE A 13 10.33 18.31 6.18
N TYR A 14 9.40 19.07 5.62
CA TYR A 14 8.23 19.58 6.34
C TYR A 14 7.01 18.82 5.85
N LEU A 15 6.40 18.03 6.73
CA LEU A 15 5.13 17.36 6.45
C LEU A 15 3.98 18.07 7.17
N PRO A 16 2.80 18.20 6.54
CA PRO A 16 1.63 18.73 7.20
C PRO A 16 1.23 17.82 8.38
N ALA A 17 1.14 18.41 9.57
CA ALA A 17 0.68 17.70 10.75
C ALA A 17 -0.84 17.50 10.67
N HIS A 18 -1.27 16.27 10.37
CA HIS A 18 -2.68 15.90 10.48
C HIS A 18 -2.97 15.47 11.92
N ALA A 19 -3.58 16.36 12.71
CA ALA A 19 -4.13 16.00 14.02
C ALA A 19 -5.46 15.27 13.78
N GLN A 20 -5.41 13.95 13.64
CA GLN A 20 -6.61 13.13 13.77
C GLN A 20 -7.02 13.20 15.24
N GLU A 21 -8.14 13.86 15.53
CA GLU A 21 -8.82 13.64 16.80
C GLU A 21 -9.04 12.14 16.93
N ALA A 22 -8.55 11.55 18.02
CA ALA A 22 -8.81 10.17 18.37
C ALA A 22 -10.30 10.04 18.70
N GLY A 23 -11.14 10.04 17.66
CA GLY A 23 -12.50 9.54 17.71
C GLY A 23 -12.41 8.08 18.12
N ALA A 24 -12.99 7.82 19.29
CA ALA A 24 -13.07 6.53 19.98
C ALA A 24 -12.80 5.32 19.08
N ALA A 25 -11.79 4.53 19.44
CA ALA A 25 -11.80 3.13 19.07
C ALA A 25 -13.06 2.51 19.70
N GLU A 26 -14.14 2.45 18.91
CA GLU A 26 -15.25 1.55 19.20
C GLU A 26 -14.63 0.15 19.22
N LYS A 27 -14.56 -0.37 20.43
CA LYS A 27 -14.25 -1.76 20.73
C LYS A 27 -15.25 -2.61 19.95
N ALA A 28 -14.84 -3.12 18.78
CA ALA A 28 -15.60 -4.12 18.05
C ALA A 28 -15.65 -5.39 18.91
N GLU A 29 -16.73 -5.58 19.65
CA GLU A 29 -17.05 -6.83 20.32
C GLU A 29 -17.48 -7.87 19.28
N ALA A 30 -16.63 -8.88 19.13
CA ALA A 30 -16.81 -10.22 18.58
C ALA A 30 -18.08 -10.50 17.74
N ALA A 31 -17.89 -10.61 16.43
CA ALA A 31 -18.68 -11.52 15.61
C ALA A 31 -17.93 -12.85 15.49
N ASP A 32 -18.62 -13.92 15.86
CA ASP A 32 -18.30 -15.33 15.64
C ASP A 32 -17.58 -15.53 14.29
N SER A 33 -16.32 -15.98 14.34
CA SER A 33 -15.55 -16.23 13.11
C SER A 33 -16.12 -17.47 12.45
N PRO A 34 -16.73 -17.38 11.25
CA PRO A 34 -17.06 -18.57 10.50
C PRO A 34 -15.74 -19.30 10.26
N THR A 35 -15.73 -20.60 10.59
CA THR A 35 -14.63 -21.55 10.41
C THR A 35 -13.72 -21.10 9.28
N ALA A 36 -12.46 -20.77 9.60
CA ALA A 36 -11.49 -20.21 8.67
C ALA A 36 -11.53 -21.01 7.36
N ALA A 37 -12.26 -20.47 6.38
CA ALA A 37 -12.17 -20.95 5.03
C ALA A 37 -10.71 -20.77 4.63
N ASP A 38 -10.14 -21.68 3.86
CA ASP A 38 -8.83 -21.48 3.28
C ASP A 38 -8.88 -20.24 2.38
N THR A 39 -8.64 -19.06 2.96
CA THR A 39 -8.63 -17.75 2.28
C THR A 39 -7.31 -17.51 1.55
N THR A 40 -6.44 -18.52 1.51
CA THR A 40 -5.16 -18.45 0.80
C THR A 40 -5.43 -18.18 -0.68
N GLY A 41 -5.03 -16.99 -1.14
CA GLY A 41 -5.21 -16.57 -2.53
C GLY A 41 -6.58 -15.93 -2.86
N ALA A 42 -7.48 -15.74 -1.91
CA ALA A 42 -8.73 -15.03 -2.15
C ALA A 42 -8.60 -13.58 -1.65
N GLY A 43 -8.22 -12.66 -2.53
CA GLY A 43 -8.16 -11.23 -2.23
C GLY A 43 -7.53 -10.41 -3.34
N THR A 44 -7.83 -9.10 -3.34
CA THR A 44 -7.26 -8.12 -4.26
C THR A 44 -6.14 -7.35 -3.57
N VAL A 45 -4.94 -7.39 -4.14
CA VAL A 45 -3.75 -6.70 -3.65
C VAL A 45 -3.38 -5.58 -4.62
N LEU A 46 -3.21 -4.36 -4.13
CA LEU A 46 -2.61 -3.26 -4.89
C LEU A 46 -1.11 -3.17 -4.57
N VAL A 47 -0.28 -3.25 -5.60
CA VAL A 47 1.18 -3.12 -5.49
C VAL A 47 1.59 -1.77 -6.06
N VAL A 48 2.26 -0.95 -5.24
CA VAL A 48 2.79 0.36 -5.60
C VAL A 48 4.31 0.31 -5.52
N GLU A 49 4.96 0.33 -6.68
CA GLU A 49 6.39 0.08 -6.80
C GLU A 49 6.95 0.82 -8.03
N ASP A 50 8.01 1.59 -7.86
CA ASP A 50 8.55 2.45 -8.92
C ASP A 50 9.44 1.65 -9.89
N GLU A 51 10.15 0.65 -9.38
CA GLU A 51 11.02 -0.21 -10.18
C GLU A 51 10.23 -1.31 -10.91
N ASP A 52 10.24 -1.26 -12.24
CA ASP A 52 9.46 -2.16 -13.10
C ASP A 52 9.76 -3.65 -12.87
N ALA A 53 11.04 -3.99 -12.64
CA ALA A 53 11.46 -5.36 -12.41
C ALA A 53 10.91 -5.92 -11.09
N VAL A 54 10.98 -5.12 -10.02
CA VAL A 54 10.49 -5.48 -8.68
C VAL A 54 8.97 -5.59 -8.70
N ARG A 55 8.29 -4.61 -9.29
CA ARG A 55 6.82 -4.61 -9.39
C ARG A 55 6.30 -5.85 -10.12
N LEU A 56 6.87 -6.15 -11.29
CA LEU A 56 6.46 -7.30 -12.09
C LEU A 56 6.73 -8.63 -11.36
N PHE A 57 7.86 -8.73 -10.67
CA PHE A 57 8.20 -9.90 -9.87
C PHE A 57 7.17 -10.11 -8.74
N SER A 58 6.91 -9.07 -7.95
CA SER A 58 5.95 -9.09 -6.84
C SER A 58 4.54 -9.43 -7.32
N ALA A 59 4.09 -8.79 -8.41
CA ALA A 59 2.77 -9.04 -8.98
C ALA A 59 2.63 -10.48 -9.48
N ARG A 60 3.66 -11.02 -10.16
CA ARG A 60 3.67 -12.42 -10.61
C ARG A 60 3.64 -13.40 -9.43
N ALA A 61 4.41 -13.13 -8.39
CA ALA A 61 4.46 -13.98 -7.20
C ALA A 61 3.11 -14.02 -6.46
N LEU A 62 2.43 -12.88 -6.33
CA LEU A 62 1.11 -12.77 -5.72
C LEU A 62 0.02 -13.43 -6.58
N ARG A 63 0.01 -13.21 -7.90
CA ARG A 63 -0.91 -13.90 -8.82
C ARG A 63 -0.74 -15.42 -8.77
N ALA A 64 0.50 -15.91 -8.69
CA ALA A 64 0.79 -17.34 -8.56
C ALA A 64 0.24 -17.96 -7.25
N LYS A 65 0.04 -17.14 -6.22
CA LYS A 65 -0.59 -17.53 -4.95
C LYS A 65 -2.12 -17.41 -4.97
N GLY A 66 -2.71 -17.02 -6.10
CA GLY A 66 -4.17 -16.92 -6.30
C GLY A 66 -4.74 -15.50 -6.20
N TYR A 67 -3.96 -14.52 -5.73
CA TYR A 67 -4.45 -13.16 -5.53
C TYR A 67 -4.75 -12.45 -6.86
N LYS A 68 -5.78 -11.62 -6.84
CA LYS A 68 -5.96 -10.59 -7.88
C LYS A 68 -4.99 -9.46 -7.58
N VAL A 69 -4.22 -9.02 -8.57
CA VAL A 69 -3.20 -7.98 -8.37
C VAL A 69 -3.45 -6.80 -9.29
N LEU A 70 -3.61 -5.64 -8.66
CA LEU A 70 -3.58 -4.33 -9.27
C LEU A 70 -2.17 -3.75 -9.10
N GLU A 71 -1.68 -3.03 -10.11
CA GLU A 71 -0.31 -2.52 -10.14
C GLU A 71 -0.32 -1.01 -10.39
N ALA A 72 0.49 -0.27 -9.66
CA ALA A 72 0.73 1.15 -9.86
C ALA A 72 2.22 1.46 -9.74
N ARG A 73 2.70 2.44 -10.52
CA ARG A 73 4.11 2.88 -10.48
C ARG A 73 4.37 3.96 -9.43
N THR A 74 3.32 4.64 -8.99
CA THR A 74 3.37 5.79 -8.08
C THR A 74 2.15 5.78 -7.17
N GLY A 75 2.23 6.48 -6.04
CA GLY A 75 1.09 6.66 -5.14
C GLY A 75 -0.08 7.40 -5.80
N GLU A 76 0.20 8.36 -6.68
CA GLU A 76 -0.83 9.08 -7.44
C GLU A 76 -1.63 8.13 -8.35
N ALA A 77 -0.92 7.30 -9.13
CA ALA A 77 -1.56 6.29 -9.97
C ALA A 77 -2.33 5.25 -9.14
N ALA A 78 -1.84 4.92 -7.94
CA ALA A 78 -2.53 4.03 -7.01
C ALA A 78 -3.85 4.62 -6.51
N MET A 79 -3.84 5.91 -6.14
CA MET A 79 -5.03 6.65 -5.69
C MET A 79 -6.05 6.79 -6.81
N GLU A 80 -5.62 7.06 -8.05
CA GLU A 80 -6.49 7.04 -9.22
C GLU A 80 -7.13 5.66 -9.41
N LEU A 81 -6.34 4.59 -9.34
CA LEU A 81 -6.85 3.21 -9.42
C LEU A 81 -7.90 2.92 -8.34
N MET A 82 -7.66 3.34 -7.09
CA MET A 82 -8.62 3.20 -6.00
C MET A 82 -9.95 3.93 -6.24
N GLY A 83 -9.93 5.02 -7.01
CA GLY A 83 -11.14 5.78 -7.33
C GLY A 83 -11.97 5.22 -8.49
N VAL A 84 -11.36 4.39 -9.34
CA VAL A 84 -11.99 3.86 -10.57
C VAL A 84 -12.38 2.40 -10.42
N VAL A 85 -11.66 1.63 -9.61
CA VAL A 85 -11.95 0.21 -9.41
C VAL A 85 -13.09 0.06 -8.40
N GLU A 86 -14.16 -0.62 -8.79
CA GLU A 86 -15.32 -0.89 -7.93
C GLU A 86 -15.05 -2.02 -6.91
N GLU A 87 -14.00 -2.80 -7.15
CA GLU A 87 -13.67 -3.96 -6.34
C GLU A 87 -12.87 -3.55 -5.08
N PRO A 88 -13.18 -4.15 -3.92
CA PRO A 88 -12.45 -3.83 -2.69
C PRO A 88 -10.99 -4.26 -2.80
N ILE A 89 -10.11 -3.39 -2.34
CA ILE A 89 -8.68 -3.68 -2.19
C ILE A 89 -8.46 -4.13 -0.75
N ASP A 90 -8.06 -5.39 -0.58
CA ASP A 90 -7.89 -6.03 0.73
C ASP A 90 -6.52 -5.73 1.35
N LEU A 91 -5.52 -5.46 0.50
CA LEU A 91 -4.16 -5.18 0.92
C LEU A 91 -3.46 -4.22 -0.05
N LEU A 92 -2.76 -3.23 0.52
CA LEU A 92 -1.85 -2.35 -0.19
C LEU A 92 -0.41 -2.71 0.19
N ILE A 93 0.45 -2.92 -0.82
CA ILE A 93 1.89 -3.09 -0.66
C ILE A 93 2.57 -1.90 -1.32
N THR A 94 3.38 -1.16 -0.55
CA THR A 94 4.17 -0.03 -1.04
C THR A 94 5.62 -0.21 -0.62
N ASP A 95 6.57 0.10 -1.50
CA ASP A 95 7.95 0.30 -1.06
C ASP A 95 8.11 1.70 -0.48
N ALA A 96 8.84 1.80 0.63
CA ALA A 96 9.06 3.04 1.36
C ALA A 96 10.52 3.48 1.16
N VAL A 97 10.70 4.64 0.53
CA VAL A 97 11.99 5.33 0.39
C VAL A 97 12.13 6.48 1.37
#